data_AF-A0A847LXY9-F1
#
_entry.id   AF-A0A847LXY9-F1
#
_cell.length_a   1.000
_cell.length_b   1.000
_cell.length_c   1.000
_cell.angle_alpha   90.00
_cell.angle_beta   90.00
_cell.angle_gamma   90.00
#
_symmetry.space_group_name_H-M   'P 1'
#
loop_
_entity.id
_entity.type
_entity.pdbx_description
1 polymer ?
#
loop_
_entity_poly.entity_id
_entity_poly.type
_entity_poly.pdbx_seq_one_letter_code
_entity_poly.pdbx_strand_id
1 'polypeptide(L)'
;MLYYFDSSILLAILLDEKRKDIALNLWNEATIKVSSILLKLETITVLRRTFEHNKSRLDSSWITRKINELNEYLKEVNFRIIDEDIEKIIVLRKEIAKCKTLDAIHIATALEFSSLMPTSEFYLNTFDKNMSDLAKSLKFKIKKLEQEDFI
;
A
#
# COMPACT_ATOMS: atom_id res chain seq x y z
N MET A 1 -5.22 1.76 16.42
CA MET A 1 -4.37 2.29 15.33
C MET A 1 -4.93 1.94 13.94
N LEU A 2 -5.10 2.96 13.08
CA LEU A 2 -5.66 2.85 11.72
C LEU A 2 -4.54 3.02 10.69
N TYR A 3 -4.25 1.98 9.90
CA TYR A 3 -3.12 1.95 8.98
C TYR A 3 -3.61 1.88 7.54
N TYR A 4 -3.12 2.79 6.72
CA TYR A 4 -3.24 2.74 5.28
C TYR A 4 -2.07 1.98 4.68
N PHE A 5 -2.35 1.06 3.78
CA PHE A 5 -1.33 0.25 3.10
C PHE A 5 -1.42 0.45 1.59
N ASP A 6 -0.29 0.75 0.94
CA ASP A 6 -0.15 0.64 -0.51
C ASP A 6 0.30 -0.78 -0.93
N SER A 7 0.44 -1.01 -2.22
CA SER A 7 0.84 -2.31 -2.75
C SER A 7 2.26 -2.72 -2.36
N SER A 8 3.16 -1.77 -2.10
CA SER A 8 4.55 -2.06 -1.78
C SER A 8 4.72 -2.86 -0.49
N ILE A 9 3.87 -2.63 0.51
CA ILE A 9 3.89 -3.37 1.77
C ILE A 9 3.47 -4.82 1.53
N LEU A 10 2.33 -5.03 0.86
CA LEU A 10 1.80 -6.37 0.67
C LEU A 10 2.64 -7.20 -0.31
N LEU A 11 3.23 -6.55 -1.32
CA LEU A 11 4.16 -7.20 -2.23
C LEU A 11 5.44 -7.66 -1.54
N ALA A 12 5.98 -6.88 -0.59
CA ALA A 12 7.14 -7.31 0.17
C ALA A 12 6.88 -8.61 0.94
N ILE A 13 5.67 -8.77 1.48
CA ILE A 13 5.24 -10.00 2.16
C ILE A 13 5.09 -11.15 1.16
N LEU A 14 4.30 -10.93 0.11
CA LEU A 14 3.92 -11.97 -0.85
C LEU A 14 5.11 -12.47 -1.69
N LEU A 15 6.08 -11.61 -1.99
CA LEU A 15 7.24 -11.94 -2.80
C LEU A 15 8.47 -12.32 -2.00
N ASP A 16 8.36 -12.38 -0.67
CA ASP A 16 9.47 -12.70 0.23
C ASP A 16 10.66 -11.74 0.05
N GLU A 17 10.36 -10.45 -0.09
CA GLU A 17 11.40 -9.42 -0.25
C GLU A 17 12.18 -9.22 1.05
N LYS A 18 13.37 -8.61 0.97
CA LYS A 18 14.23 -8.28 2.12
C LYS A 18 13.50 -7.49 3.23
N ARG A 19 12.42 -6.78 2.91
CA ARG A 19 11.62 -5.98 3.84
C ARG A 19 10.37 -6.70 4.38
N LYS A 20 10.20 -7.99 4.12
CA LYS A 20 9.03 -8.78 4.53
C LYS A 20 8.74 -8.68 6.02
N ASP A 21 9.74 -8.89 6.87
CA ASP A 21 9.52 -8.90 8.32
C ASP A 21 9.01 -7.56 8.82
N ILE A 22 9.54 -6.47 8.25
CA ILE A 22 9.05 -5.12 8.55
C ILE A 22 7.60 -4.95 8.07
N ALA A 23 7.29 -5.38 6.85
CA ALA A 23 5.94 -5.32 6.31
C ALA A 23 4.93 -6.13 7.15
N LEU A 24 5.32 -7.34 7.59
CA LEU A 24 4.51 -8.18 8.48
C LEU A 24 4.29 -7.52 9.84
N ASN A 25 5.32 -6.92 10.43
CA ASN A 25 5.18 -6.19 11.69
C ASN A 25 4.20 -5.03 11.55
N LEU A 26 4.34 -4.20 10.51
CA LEU A 26 3.40 -3.11 10.23
C LEU A 26 1.97 -3.62 10.01
N TRP A 27 1.82 -4.73 9.29
CA TRP A 27 0.52 -5.36 9.04
C TRP A 27 -0.13 -5.82 10.35
N ASN A 28 0.63 -6.51 11.20
CA ASN A 28 0.11 -7.10 12.44
C ASN A 28 -0.15 -6.06 13.55
N GLU A 29 0.57 -4.93 13.55
CA GLU A 29 0.33 -3.83 14.49
C GLU A 29 -0.97 -3.05 14.19
N ALA A 30 -1.46 -3.10 12.96
CA ALA A 30 -2.65 -2.37 12.55
C ALA A 30 -3.93 -2.97 13.14
N THR A 31 -4.64 -2.18 13.95
CA THR A 31 -5.98 -2.55 14.45
C THR A 31 -7.01 -2.53 13.35
N ILE A 32 -6.94 -1.51 12.49
CA ILE A 32 -7.81 -1.35 11.32
C ILE A 32 -6.91 -1.13 10.11
N LYS A 33 -7.14 -1.92 9.06
CA LYS A 33 -6.41 -1.85 7.81
C LYS A 33 -7.32 -1.21 6.77
N VAL A 34 -6.84 -0.16 6.12
CA VAL A 34 -7.57 0.53 5.04
C VAL A 34 -6.69 0.65 3.81
N SER A 35 -7.32 0.67 2.65
CA SER A 35 -6.65 1.01 1.39
C SER A 35 -7.67 1.43 0.33
N SER A 36 -7.19 1.84 -0.84
CA SER A 36 -8.03 1.94 -2.03
C SER A 36 -8.12 0.58 -2.72
N ILE A 37 -9.11 0.42 -3.62
CA ILE A 37 -9.19 -0.76 -4.49
C ILE A 37 -7.94 -0.97 -5.35
N LEU A 38 -7.07 0.04 -5.52
CA LEU A 38 -5.81 -0.10 -6.25
C LEU A 38 -4.87 -1.12 -5.61
N LEU A 39 -4.83 -1.25 -4.29
CA LEU A 39 -3.99 -2.23 -3.61
C LEU A 39 -4.18 -3.64 -4.21
N LYS A 40 -5.44 -4.03 -4.43
CA LYS A 40 -5.78 -5.32 -5.06
C LYS A 40 -5.31 -5.40 -6.51
N LEU A 41 -5.51 -4.35 -7.29
CA LEU A 41 -5.20 -4.33 -8.72
C LEU A 41 -3.70 -4.30 -8.99
N GLU A 42 -2.95 -3.53 -8.21
CA GLU A 42 -1.50 -3.44 -8.32
C GLU A 42 -0.84 -4.74 -7.90
N THR A 43 -1.22 -5.28 -6.73
CA THR A 43 -0.65 -6.53 -6.22
C THR A 43 -0.88 -7.70 -7.18
N ILE A 44 -2.11 -7.91 -7.67
CA ILE A 44 -2.38 -9.00 -8.63
C ILE A 44 -1.62 -8.81 -9.95
N THR A 45 -1.48 -7.56 -10.42
CA THR A 45 -0.74 -7.25 -11.64
C THR A 45 0.74 -7.58 -11.50
N VAL A 46 1.34 -7.22 -10.37
CA VAL A 46 2.75 -7.51 -10.09
C VAL A 46 2.98 -9.00 -9.89
N LEU A 47 2.09 -9.73 -9.19
CA LEU A 47 2.20 -11.18 -9.04
C LEU A 47 2.17 -11.89 -10.39
N ARG A 48 1.22 -11.53 -11.27
CA ARG A 48 1.12 -12.09 -12.62
C ARG A 48 2.35 -11.80 -13.46
N ARG A 49 2.84 -10.56 -13.41
CA ARG A 49 4.06 -10.15 -14.13
C ARG A 49 5.28 -10.92 -13.63
N THR A 50 5.41 -11.07 -12.32
CA THR A 50 6.50 -11.82 -11.69
C THR A 50 6.47 -13.28 -12.11
N PHE A 51 5.30 -13.91 -12.12
CA PHE A 51 5.13 -15.27 -12.61
C PHE A 51 5.57 -15.40 -14.07
N GLU A 52 5.10 -14.50 -14.96
CA GLU A 52 5.40 -14.64 -16.38
C GLU A 52 6.87 -14.39 -16.73
N HIS A 53 7.54 -13.47 -16.02
CA HIS A 53 8.99 -13.27 -16.16
C HIS A 53 9.83 -14.45 -15.64
N ASN A 54 9.26 -15.28 -14.75
CA ASN A 54 9.98 -16.38 -14.09
C ASN A 54 9.35 -17.75 -14.37
N LYS A 55 8.55 -17.87 -15.43
CA LYS A 55 7.75 -19.06 -15.75
C LYS A 55 8.57 -20.34 -15.91
N SER A 56 9.84 -20.22 -16.32
CA SER A 56 10.77 -21.35 -16.45
C SER A 56 11.31 -21.86 -15.10
N ARG A 57 11.20 -21.06 -14.03
CA ARG A 57 11.75 -21.36 -12.70
C ARG A 57 10.66 -21.62 -11.66
N LEU A 58 9.45 -21.14 -11.89
CA LEU A 58 8.32 -21.29 -10.98
C LEU A 58 7.39 -22.41 -11.45
N ASP A 59 6.85 -23.14 -10.48
CA ASP A 59 5.82 -24.14 -10.79
C ASP A 59 4.51 -23.47 -11.21
N SER A 60 3.72 -24.15 -12.04
CA SER A 60 2.47 -23.62 -12.59
C SER A 60 1.43 -23.26 -11.53
N SER A 61 1.49 -23.88 -10.34
CA SER A 61 0.59 -23.60 -9.23
C SER A 61 1.03 -22.42 -8.34
N TRP A 62 2.24 -21.89 -8.55
CA TRP A 62 2.79 -20.77 -7.78
C TRP A 62 1.86 -19.56 -7.78
N ILE A 63 1.35 -19.18 -8.96
CA ILE A 63 0.46 -18.02 -9.09
C ILE A 63 -0.86 -18.22 -8.35
N THR A 64 -1.44 -19.42 -8.42
CA THR A 64 -2.66 -19.78 -7.69
C THR A 64 -2.44 -19.70 -6.18
N ARG A 65 -1.32 -20.25 -5.68
CA ARG A 65 -0.96 -20.15 -4.25
C ARG A 65 -0.81 -18.70 -3.80
N LYS A 66 -0.11 -17.87 -4.57
CA LYS A 66 0.11 -16.45 -4.23
C LYS A 66 -1.16 -15.61 -4.31
N ILE A 67 -2.07 -15.91 -5.23
CA ILE A 67 -3.38 -15.27 -5.29
C ILE A 67 -4.25 -15.67 -4.09
N ASN A 68 -4.22 -16.94 -3.68
CA ASN A 68 -4.94 -17.38 -2.48
C ASN A 68 -4.39 -16.70 -1.23
N GLU A 69 -3.06 -16.63 -1.09
CA GLU A 69 -2.39 -15.91 0.00
C GLU A 69 -2.78 -14.41 -0.01
N LEU A 70 -2.71 -13.74 -1.15
CA LEU A 70 -3.16 -12.36 -1.33
C LEU A 70 -4.62 -12.18 -0.87
N ASN A 71 -5.51 -13.09 -1.26
CA ASN A 71 -6.93 -12.99 -0.89
C ASN A 71 -7.16 -13.07 0.62
N GLU A 72 -6.35 -13.83 1.37
CA GLU A 72 -6.45 -13.83 2.84
C GLU A 72 -6.12 -12.47 3.43
N TYR A 73 -5.04 -11.82 2.97
CA TYR A 73 -4.70 -10.46 3.39
C TYR A 73 -5.77 -9.44 2.99
N LEU A 74 -6.30 -9.52 1.78
CA LEU A 74 -7.32 -8.56 1.32
C LEU A 74 -8.63 -8.66 2.10
N LYS A 75 -8.96 -9.79 2.74
CA LYS A 75 -10.15 -9.91 3.61
C LYS A 75 -10.06 -9.02 4.85
N GLU A 76 -8.86 -8.68 5.29
CA GLU A 76 -8.64 -7.84 6.48
C GLU A 76 -8.75 -6.33 6.17
N VAL A 77 -8.83 -5.95 4.89
CA VAL A 77 -8.72 -4.55 4.46
C VAL A 77 -10.08 -3.95 4.17
N ASN A 78 -10.34 -2.79 4.77
CA ASN A 78 -11.48 -1.95 4.46
C ASN A 78 -11.14 -1.11 3.21
N PHE A 79 -11.77 -1.42 2.09
CA PHE A 79 -11.49 -0.76 0.81
C PHE A 79 -12.36 0.46 0.59
N ARG A 80 -11.73 1.50 0.05
CA ARG A 80 -12.39 2.63 -0.59
C ARG A 80 -12.34 2.50 -2.11
N ILE A 81 -13.51 2.58 -2.74
CA ILE A 81 -13.62 2.67 -4.21
C ILE A 81 -13.18 4.06 -4.66
N ILE A 82 -12.64 4.18 -5.87
CA ILE A 82 -12.22 5.47 -6.43
C ILE A 82 -13.41 6.06 -7.18
N ASP A 83 -13.87 7.23 -6.76
CA ASP A 83 -14.97 7.96 -7.37
C ASP A 83 -14.68 9.47 -7.39
N GLU A 84 -15.70 10.27 -7.70
CA GLU A 84 -15.59 11.73 -7.83
C GLU A 84 -15.06 12.42 -6.57
N ASP A 85 -15.24 11.85 -5.38
CA ASP A 85 -14.74 12.47 -4.15
C ASP A 85 -13.22 12.33 -4.02
N ILE A 86 -12.67 11.18 -4.43
CA ILE A 86 -11.22 11.01 -4.57
C ILE A 86 -10.67 11.95 -5.65
N GLU A 87 -11.36 12.07 -6.78
CA GLU A 87 -10.98 12.99 -7.85
C GLU A 87 -10.92 14.43 -7.36
N LYS A 88 -11.95 14.90 -6.64
CA LYS A 88 -12.01 16.25 -6.06
C LYS A 88 -10.81 16.51 -5.15
N ILE A 89 -10.40 15.55 -4.32
CA ILE A 89 -9.22 15.71 -3.46
C ILE A 89 -7.96 15.95 -4.28
N ILE A 90 -7.76 15.18 -5.36
CA ILE A 90 -6.60 15.31 -6.26
C ILE A 90 -6.60 16.68 -6.95
N VAL A 91 -7.75 17.12 -7.46
CA VAL A 91 -7.89 18.42 -8.15
C VAL A 91 -7.63 19.59 -7.20
N LEU A 92 -8.11 19.51 -5.96
CA LEU A 92 -7.99 20.59 -4.97
C LEU A 92 -6.60 20.67 -4.33
N ARG A 93 -5.89 19.54 -4.20
CA ARG A 93 -4.57 19.46 -3.56
C ARG A 93 -3.45 19.28 -4.58
N LYS A 94 -3.04 20.39 -5.19
CA LYS A 94 -2.01 20.42 -6.25
C LYS A 94 -0.69 19.78 -5.84
N GLU A 95 -0.35 19.78 -4.56
CA GLU A 95 0.84 19.13 -4.03
C GLU A 95 0.88 17.61 -4.25
N ILE A 96 -0.28 16.96 -4.45
CA ILE A 96 -0.39 15.53 -4.75
C ILE A 96 0.27 15.19 -6.09
N ALA A 97 0.37 16.15 -7.02
CA ALA A 97 1.00 15.97 -8.33
C ALA A 97 2.52 15.65 -8.27
N LYS A 98 3.12 15.63 -7.07
CA LYS A 98 4.52 15.24 -6.85
C LYS A 98 4.77 13.72 -6.98
N CYS A 99 3.72 12.91 -7.01
CA CYS A 99 3.82 11.45 -7.19
C CYS A 99 3.08 10.99 -8.45
N LYS A 100 3.28 9.73 -8.85
CA LYS A 100 2.60 9.18 -10.04
C LYS A 100 1.10 9.07 -9.77
N THR A 101 0.29 8.99 -10.83
CA THR A 101 -1.18 8.98 -10.71
C THR A 101 -1.73 7.93 -9.74
N LEU A 102 -1.18 6.72 -9.70
CA LEU A 102 -1.64 5.67 -8.77
C LEU A 102 -1.28 6.00 -7.31
N ASP A 103 -0.05 6.45 -7.07
CA ASP A 103 0.38 6.95 -5.76
C ASP A 103 -0.47 8.15 -5.31
N ALA A 104 -0.83 9.04 -6.25
CA ALA A 104 -1.67 10.21 -6.01
C ALA A 104 -3.08 9.81 -5.55
N ILE A 105 -3.65 8.77 -6.17
CA ILE A 105 -4.92 8.19 -5.75
C ILE A 105 -4.77 7.59 -4.35
N HIS A 106 -3.69 6.84 -4.07
CA HIS A 106 -3.47 6.31 -2.72
C HIS A 106 -3.39 7.42 -1.65
N ILE A 107 -2.65 8.50 -1.93
CA ILE A 107 -2.56 9.67 -1.04
C ILE A 107 -3.93 10.33 -0.86
N ALA A 108 -4.69 10.53 -1.94
CA ALA A 108 -6.01 11.13 -1.87
C ALA A 108 -6.99 10.28 -1.05
N THR A 109 -6.97 8.95 -1.23
CA THR A 109 -7.77 8.03 -0.42
C THR A 109 -7.34 8.05 1.05
N ALA A 110 -6.04 8.10 1.35
CA ALA A 110 -5.55 8.21 2.72
C ALA A 110 -6.03 9.52 3.38
N LEU A 111 -6.07 10.63 2.63
CA LEU A 111 -6.60 11.91 3.12
C LEU A 111 -8.08 11.83 3.47
N GLU A 112 -8.88 11.17 2.63
CA GLU A 112 -10.29 10.93 2.91
C GLU A 112 -10.47 10.11 4.19
N PHE A 113 -9.78 8.98 4.35
CA PHE A 113 -9.86 8.19 5.59
C PHE A 113 -9.43 9.00 6.83
N SER A 114 -8.41 9.83 6.69
CA SER A 114 -7.91 10.65 7.79
C SER A 114 -8.86 11.77 8.20
N SER A 115 -9.73 12.25 7.30
CA SER A 115 -10.72 13.29 7.63
C SER A 115 -11.91 12.73 8.40
N LEU A 116 -12.17 11.44 8.26
CA LEU A 116 -13.28 10.73 8.92
C LEU A 116 -12.98 10.32 10.37
N MET A 117 -11.74 10.49 10.85
CA MET A 117 -11.27 9.98 12.15
C MET A 117 -10.51 11.05 12.95
N PRO A 118 -10.71 11.16 14.27
CA PRO A 118 -9.87 11.99 15.13
C PRO A 118 -8.38 11.62 15.01
N THR A 119 -7.55 12.63 14.80
CA THR A 119 -6.29 12.62 14.05
C THR A 119 -5.05 12.02 14.74
N SER A 120 -5.18 11.32 15.88
CA SER A 120 -3.99 10.88 16.63
C SER A 120 -3.41 9.52 16.21
N GLU A 121 -4.12 8.66 15.48
CA GLU A 121 -3.67 7.28 15.23
C GLU A 121 -3.72 6.79 13.78
N PHE A 122 -3.71 7.70 12.80
CA PHE A 122 -3.63 7.32 11.39
C PHE A 122 -2.18 7.24 10.90
N TYR A 123 -1.79 6.11 10.30
CA TYR A 123 -0.47 5.91 9.70
C TYR A 123 -0.61 5.53 8.23
N LEU A 124 0.22 6.12 7.38
CA LEU A 124 0.37 5.70 5.99
C LEU A 124 1.65 4.87 5.86
N ASN A 125 1.51 3.64 5.38
CA ASN A 125 2.62 2.71 5.22
C ASN A 125 2.88 2.48 3.74
N THR A 126 4.09 2.86 3.32
CA THR A 126 4.60 2.71 1.96
C THR A 126 6.11 2.54 2.01
N PHE A 127 6.63 1.73 1.11
CA PHE A 127 8.06 1.64 0.80
C PHE A 127 8.47 2.48 -0.41
N ASP A 128 7.54 3.20 -1.05
CA ASP A 128 7.86 4.20 -2.06
C ASP A 128 8.31 5.50 -1.39
N LYS A 129 9.52 5.96 -1.75
CA LYS A 129 10.13 7.14 -1.15
C LYS A 129 9.37 8.42 -1.49
N ASN A 130 8.93 8.58 -2.74
CA ASN A 130 8.23 9.78 -3.19
C ASN A 130 6.86 9.90 -2.52
N MET A 131 6.14 8.79 -2.42
CA MET A 131 4.88 8.72 -1.70
C MET A 131 5.07 8.97 -0.20
N SER A 132 6.12 8.39 0.42
CA SER A 132 6.48 8.63 1.82
C SER A 132 6.76 10.12 2.10
N ASP A 133 7.57 10.76 1.26
CA ASP A 133 7.96 12.16 1.44
C ASP A 133 6.77 13.11 1.22
N LEU A 134 5.92 12.82 0.22
CA LEU A 134 4.66 13.54 0.03
C LEU A 134 3.74 13.38 1.24
N ALA A 135 3.56 12.16 1.74
CA ALA A 135 2.71 11.89 2.88
C ALA A 135 3.18 12.62 4.16
N LYS A 136 4.48 12.68 4.41
CA LYS A 136 5.06 13.50 5.50
C LYS A 136 4.74 14.99 5.33
N SER A 137 4.83 15.51 4.10
CA SER A 137 4.49 16.91 3.83
C SER A 137 3.01 17.23 4.07
N LEU A 138 2.14 16.22 3.96
CA LEU A 138 0.72 16.25 4.29
C LEU A 138 0.43 15.94 5.76
N LYS A 139 1.47 15.86 6.60
CA LYS A 139 1.41 15.59 8.06
C LYS A 139 0.90 14.20 8.44
N PHE A 140 0.94 13.22 7.52
CA PHE A 140 0.70 11.83 7.89
C PHE A 140 1.83 11.31 8.78
N LYS A 141 1.48 10.48 9.76
CA LYS A 141 2.47 9.66 10.45
C LYS A 141 2.91 8.54 9.52
N ILE A 142 4.21 8.41 9.34
CA ILE A 142 4.84 7.31 8.64
C ILE A 142 5.69 6.58 9.68
N LYS A 143 5.54 5.26 9.82
CA LYS A 143 6.48 4.49 10.63
C LYS A 143 7.86 4.57 9.95
N LYS A 144 8.81 5.20 10.64
CA LYS A 144 10.20 5.25 10.16
C LYS A 144 10.70 3.81 10.07
N LEU A 145 11.14 3.43 8.89
CA LEU A 145 12.04 2.31 8.70
C LEU A 145 13.40 2.84 9.10
N GLU A 146 14.00 2.31 10.16
CA GLU A 146 15.41 2.59 10.42
C GLU A 146 16.19 2.08 9.21
N GLN A 147 16.67 3.03 8.39
CA GLN A 147 17.63 2.80 7.33
C GLN A 147 18.99 2.58 7.98
N GLU A 148 19.16 1.49 8.71
CA GLU A 148 20.48 0.99 9.03
C GLU A 148 20.67 -0.32 8.25
N ASP A 149 21.61 -0.25 7.31
CA ASP A 149 22.27 -1.36 6.61
C ASP A 149 21.47 -2.19 5.59
N PHE A 150 21.05 -1.50 4.52
CA PHE A 150 20.70 -2.14 3.25
C PHE A 150 21.63 -1.70 2.12
N ILE A 151 22.95 -1.83 2.36
CA ILE A 151 23.95 -2.04 1.30
C ILE A 151 24.14 -3.55 1.13
#